data_AF-A0A8S2AY12-F1
#
_entry.id   AF-A0A8S2AY12-F1
#
_cell.length_a   1.000
_cell.length_b   1.000
_cell.length_c   1.000
_cell.angle_alpha   90.00
_cell.angle_beta   90.00
_cell.angle_gamma   90.00
#
_symmetry.space_group_name_H-M   'P 1'
#
loop_
_entity.id
_entity.type
_entity.pdbx_description
1 polymer ?
#
loop_
_entity_poly.entity_id
_entity_poly.type
_entity_poly.pdbx_seq_one_letter_code
_entity_poly.pdbx_strand_id
1 'polypeptide(L)'
;MTKKSKHIILSLTFLLLFLSTVFSSHKTQRFTSSDDITELVIVSLNQTISKVNLSSSNFSDLLNRLGSNLSHRDRCAFDDCLELFDDTVFDLTTAVSELRSHSPELHNVKMFLSAAMTNTRTCLDGFASSNNDENSNNNNKTYGVAESLKESLFNISRRVSDSLAMLEDIPGNIPGKLEEDVGFPMWVSGSDRNLLQDPVDETKVNLVVAQNGTGNYTTIGEAVSAAPNSSETREKTMIMFIGDGIGRTVIKANRSFADGWTAFHSATVGVRGSGFIAKDLSFVNYAGLANHQAVALRSSSDLSAFYRCSFESYQDTLYVHSHKQFYRECDIYGTVDFIFGDASVVFQNCSLYARRPNPNQKIIYTAQGRENSSQPTGISIISSKILAAPDLIPVQANFKAYLGRPWQLYSRTVIMKSFIGDLVDPAGWLKWKDDFALETLYYGEYMNEGPGSNMTNRVQWPGFKRIETAEEATQFSVGPFIEGNKWLNSTGIPFTIDL
;
A
#
# COMPACT_ATOMS: atom_id res chain seq x y z
N MET A 1 39.17 27.45 47.73
CA MET A 1 37.97 26.84 47.11
C MET A 1 37.91 27.28 45.65
N THR A 2 37.83 26.32 44.75
CA THR A 2 38.24 26.43 43.34
C THR A 2 37.17 27.05 42.43
N LYS A 3 37.63 27.55 41.27
CA LYS A 3 36.91 28.24 40.18
C LYS A 3 35.63 27.55 39.66
N LYS A 4 35.28 26.35 40.15
CA LYS A 4 34.06 25.60 39.81
C LYS A 4 32.80 26.05 40.56
N SER A 5 32.92 26.78 41.67
CA SER A 5 31.75 27.16 42.50
C SER A 5 31.04 28.45 42.06
N LYS A 6 31.70 29.35 41.30
CA LYS A 6 31.09 30.62 40.86
C LYS A 6 30.26 30.52 39.57
N HIS A 7 30.46 29.49 38.74
CA HIS A 7 29.66 29.30 37.51
C HIS A 7 28.31 28.62 37.74
N ILE A 8 28.14 27.89 38.85
CA ILE A 8 26.87 27.21 39.16
C ILE A 8 25.83 28.22 39.68
N ILE A 9 26.26 29.26 40.41
CA ILE A 9 25.35 30.25 41.00
C ILE A 9 24.83 31.25 39.94
N LEU A 10 25.61 31.55 38.90
CA LEU A 10 25.16 32.43 37.80
C LEU A 10 24.24 31.73 36.78
N SER A 11 24.32 30.40 36.67
CA SER A 11 23.47 29.63 35.74
C SER A 11 22.08 29.31 36.31
N LEU A 12 21.93 29.27 37.64
CA LEU A 12 20.63 29.03 38.27
C LEU A 12 19.74 30.28 38.32
N THR A 13 20.32 31.49 38.40
CA THR A 13 19.54 32.74 38.40
C THR A 13 19.00 33.09 37.02
N PHE A 14 19.66 32.69 35.93
CA PHE A 14 19.15 32.90 34.56
C PHE A 14 18.02 31.91 34.19
N LEU A 15 18.04 30.69 34.75
CA LEU A 15 17.00 29.69 34.51
C LEU A 15 15.69 30.03 35.27
N LEU A 16 15.79 30.64 36.46
CA LEU A 16 14.63 31.06 37.26
C LEU A 16 13.94 32.34 36.73
N LEU A 17 14.63 33.18 35.95
CA LEU A 17 14.05 34.37 35.31
C LEU A 17 13.44 34.08 33.92
N PHE A 18 13.88 33.02 33.24
CA PHE A 18 13.22 32.55 32.00
C PHE A 18 11.95 31.73 32.28
N LEU A 19 11.87 31.05 33.42
CA LEU A 19 10.67 30.30 33.84
C LEU A 19 9.53 31.19 34.38
N SER A 20 9.78 32.46 34.69
CA SER A 20 8.76 33.38 35.21
C SER A 20 8.15 34.33 34.16
N THR A 21 8.57 34.26 32.89
CA THR A 21 8.04 35.13 31.81
C THR A 21 7.31 34.39 30.67
N VAL A 22 7.14 33.06 30.76
CA VAL A 22 6.33 32.28 29.78
C VAL A 22 5.08 31.64 30.40
N PHE A 23 4.84 31.81 31.72
CA PHE A 23 3.55 31.50 32.33
C PHE A 23 2.64 32.73 32.37
N SER A 24 2.22 33.17 31.19
CA SER A 24 0.99 33.96 31.06
C SER A 24 0.04 33.22 30.11
N SER A 25 -0.95 32.59 30.73
CA SER A 25 -2.25 32.25 30.14
C SER A 25 -2.25 31.48 28.81
N HIS A 26 -1.80 30.23 28.83
CA HIS A 26 -2.53 29.16 28.14
C HIS A 26 -2.66 28.00 29.12
N LYS A 27 -3.90 27.75 29.58
CA LYS A 27 -4.25 26.52 30.27
C LYS A 27 -3.85 25.36 29.37
N THR A 28 -2.79 24.64 29.71
CA THR A 28 -2.59 23.29 29.22
C THR A 28 -3.74 22.47 29.79
N GLN A 29 -4.82 22.35 29.01
CA GLN A 29 -5.91 21.47 29.33
C GLN A 29 -5.35 20.06 29.23
N ARG A 30 -5.06 19.43 30.37
CA ARG A 30 -4.86 17.98 30.40
C ARG A 30 -6.17 17.38 29.90
N PHE A 31 -6.17 16.79 28.71
CA PHE A 31 -7.29 15.98 28.25
C PHE A 31 -7.36 14.76 29.17
N THR A 32 -8.46 14.66 29.91
CA THR A 32 -8.63 13.67 30.98
C THR A 32 -9.56 12.54 30.58
N SER A 33 -10.19 12.60 29.41
CA SER A 33 -11.09 11.56 28.90
C SER A 33 -10.76 11.14 27.47
N SER A 34 -11.04 9.88 27.13
CA SER A 34 -10.92 9.34 25.77
C SER A 34 -11.81 10.10 24.78
N ASP A 35 -12.99 10.54 25.25
CA ASP A 35 -13.97 11.25 24.43
C ASP A 35 -13.45 12.60 23.96
N ASP A 36 -12.68 13.31 24.80
CA ASP A 36 -12.07 14.58 24.43
C ASP A 36 -11.04 14.41 23.28
N ILE A 37 -10.26 13.33 23.29
CA ILE A 37 -9.26 13.05 22.23
C ILE A 37 -9.97 12.70 20.92
N THR A 38 -10.99 11.84 20.98
CA THR A 38 -11.79 11.45 19.82
C THR A 38 -12.40 12.67 19.13
N GLU A 39 -13.00 13.60 19.89
CA GLU A 39 -13.56 14.83 19.32
C GLU A 39 -12.50 15.73 18.69
N LEU A 40 -11.31 15.86 19.29
CA LEU A 40 -10.21 16.61 18.67
C LEU A 40 -9.77 15.99 17.34
N VAL A 41 -9.69 14.66 17.28
CA VAL A 41 -9.37 13.97 16.02
C VAL A 41 -10.45 14.25 14.98
N ILE A 42 -11.73 14.12 15.33
CA ILE A 42 -12.85 14.42 14.42
C ILE A 42 -12.76 15.87 13.90
N VAL A 43 -12.48 16.85 14.76
CA VAL A 43 -12.31 18.25 14.35
C VAL A 43 -11.11 18.42 13.40
N SER A 44 -9.97 17.78 13.71
CA SER A 44 -8.77 17.79 12.87
C SER A 44 -9.05 17.19 11.48
N LEU A 45 -9.74 16.05 11.42
CA LEU A 45 -10.09 15.39 10.16
C LEU A 45 -11.03 16.26 9.31
N ASN A 46 -12.06 16.87 9.91
CA ASN A 46 -12.97 17.78 9.19
C ASN A 46 -12.26 19.02 8.62
N GLN A 47 -11.31 19.59 9.37
CA GLN A 47 -10.46 20.66 8.86
C GLN A 47 -9.57 20.17 7.71
N THR A 48 -9.06 18.95 7.81
CA THR A 48 -8.22 18.34 6.78
C THR A 48 -9.01 18.08 5.50
N ILE A 49 -10.23 17.55 5.58
CA ILE A 49 -11.16 17.41 4.44
C ILE A 49 -11.37 18.75 3.73
N SER A 50 -11.59 19.83 4.49
CA SER A 50 -11.73 21.18 3.91
C SER A 50 -10.47 21.63 3.16
N LYS A 51 -9.27 21.26 3.64
CA LYS A 51 -7.99 21.56 2.97
C LYS A 51 -7.74 20.69 1.74
N VAL A 52 -8.18 19.44 1.76
CA VAL A 52 -8.15 18.54 0.60
C VAL A 52 -9.03 19.10 -0.51
N ASN A 53 -10.28 19.48 -0.22
CA ASN A 53 -11.19 20.09 -1.19
C ASN A 53 -10.62 21.38 -1.80
N LEU A 54 -10.04 22.26 -0.97
CA LEU A 54 -9.38 23.46 -1.46
C LEU A 54 -8.19 23.14 -2.39
N SER A 55 -7.40 22.12 -2.04
CA SER A 55 -6.27 21.68 -2.87
C SER A 55 -6.75 21.10 -4.20
N SER A 56 -7.80 20.27 -4.18
CA SER A 56 -8.43 19.74 -5.40
C SER A 56 -8.89 20.86 -6.34
N SER A 57 -9.59 21.87 -5.82
CA SER A 57 -9.98 23.05 -6.62
C SER A 57 -8.77 23.79 -7.20
N ASN A 58 -7.70 23.99 -6.41
CA ASN A 58 -6.50 24.67 -6.89
C ASN A 58 -5.77 23.86 -7.98
N PHE A 59 -5.71 22.54 -7.87
CA PHE A 59 -5.14 21.65 -8.89
C PHE A 59 -5.97 21.69 -10.17
N SER A 60 -7.30 21.63 -10.06
CA SER A 60 -8.22 21.74 -11.20
C SER A 60 -8.10 23.09 -11.90
N ASP A 61 -8.05 24.19 -11.15
CA ASP A 61 -7.83 25.53 -11.69
C ASP A 61 -6.48 25.65 -12.41
N LEU A 62 -5.41 25.08 -11.84
CA LEU A 62 -4.10 25.09 -12.47
C LEU A 62 -4.08 24.25 -13.75
N LEU A 63 -4.69 23.06 -13.74
CA LEU A 63 -4.83 22.20 -14.91
C LEU A 63 -5.57 22.94 -16.05
N ASN A 64 -6.66 23.63 -15.72
CA ASN A 64 -7.44 24.42 -16.68
C ASN A 64 -6.62 25.61 -17.25
N ARG A 65 -5.83 26.29 -16.42
CA ARG A 65 -4.98 27.41 -16.86
C ARG A 65 -3.81 26.96 -17.74
N LEU A 66 -3.17 25.84 -17.39
CA LEU A 66 -2.04 25.31 -18.15
C LEU A 66 -2.50 24.64 -19.46
N GLY A 67 -3.67 23.99 -19.43
CA GLY A 67 -4.35 23.47 -20.61
C GLY A 67 -3.43 22.66 -21.52
N SER A 68 -3.30 23.07 -22.78
CA SER A 68 -2.50 22.39 -23.80
C SER A 68 -0.97 22.50 -23.62
N ASN A 69 -0.48 23.27 -22.65
CA ASN A 69 0.96 23.45 -22.42
C ASN A 69 1.59 22.31 -21.59
N LEU A 70 0.79 21.40 -21.04
CA LEU A 70 1.26 20.27 -20.26
C LEU A 70 1.71 19.12 -21.15
N SER A 71 2.80 18.44 -20.76
CA SER A 71 3.12 17.14 -21.35
C SER A 71 2.01 16.13 -21.02
N HIS A 72 1.93 15.05 -21.80
CA HIS A 72 0.98 13.96 -21.51
C HIS A 72 1.16 13.43 -20.08
N ARG A 73 2.42 13.28 -19.63
CA ARG A 73 2.74 12.80 -18.28
C ARG A 73 2.29 13.77 -17.20
N ASP A 74 2.54 15.06 -17.37
CA ASP A 74 2.10 16.05 -16.38
C ASP A 74 0.57 16.08 -16.29
N ARG A 75 -0.13 16.01 -17.42
CA ARG A 75 -1.59 15.91 -17.45
C ARG A 75 -2.09 14.66 -16.71
N CYS A 76 -1.49 13.51 -16.97
CA CYS A 76 -1.78 12.26 -16.27
C CYS A 76 -1.58 12.41 -14.75
N ALA A 77 -0.50 13.08 -14.31
CA ALA A 77 -0.26 13.34 -12.90
C ALA A 77 -1.29 14.28 -12.26
N PHE A 78 -1.79 15.28 -12.99
CA PHE A 78 -2.92 16.10 -12.52
C PHE A 78 -4.19 15.27 -12.37
N ASP A 79 -4.50 14.43 -13.36
CA ASP A 79 -5.68 13.56 -13.34
C ASP A 79 -5.59 12.55 -12.18
N ASP A 80 -4.42 11.95 -11.94
CA ASP A 80 -4.13 11.12 -10.75
C ASP A 80 -4.44 11.88 -9.46
N CYS A 81 -3.91 13.10 -9.31
CA CYS A 81 -4.11 13.88 -8.09
C CYS A 81 -5.57 14.21 -7.82
N LEU A 82 -6.34 14.58 -8.84
CA LEU A 82 -7.77 14.86 -8.68
C LEU A 82 -8.52 13.60 -8.22
N GLU A 83 -8.21 12.45 -8.82
CA GLU A 83 -8.76 11.15 -8.41
C GLU A 83 -8.39 10.80 -6.96
N LEU A 84 -7.13 11.03 -6.59
CA LEU A 84 -6.59 10.75 -5.26
C LEU A 84 -7.12 11.72 -4.19
N PHE A 85 -7.45 12.97 -4.56
CA PHE A 85 -8.12 13.88 -3.64
C PHE A 85 -9.54 13.39 -3.31
N ASP A 86 -10.28 12.91 -4.30
CA ASP A 86 -11.61 12.32 -4.07
C ASP A 86 -11.52 11.08 -3.16
N ASP A 87 -10.55 10.19 -3.40
CA ASP A 87 -10.28 9.05 -2.51
C ASP A 87 -9.89 9.50 -1.10
N THR A 88 -9.06 10.55 -0.98
CA THR A 88 -8.67 11.12 0.32
C THR A 88 -9.88 11.65 1.09
N VAL A 89 -10.78 12.38 0.43
CA VAL A 89 -12.02 12.87 1.07
C VAL A 89 -12.90 11.70 1.51
N PHE A 90 -13.02 10.67 0.68
CA PHE A 90 -13.76 9.45 1.02
C PHE A 90 -13.19 8.77 2.27
N ASP A 91 -11.87 8.57 2.32
CA ASP A 91 -11.19 7.92 3.44
C ASP A 91 -11.35 8.71 4.74
N LEU A 92 -11.10 10.02 4.70
CA LEU A 92 -11.22 10.88 5.88
C LEU A 92 -12.67 10.98 6.37
N THR A 93 -13.65 11.03 5.46
CA THR A 93 -15.08 11.06 5.82
C THR A 93 -15.51 9.73 6.44
N THR A 94 -15.03 8.61 5.90
CA THR A 94 -15.29 7.26 6.45
C THR A 94 -14.66 7.12 7.84
N ALA A 95 -13.43 7.58 8.03
CA ALA A 95 -12.78 7.63 9.34
C ALA A 95 -13.57 8.45 10.36
N VAL A 96 -14.12 9.62 9.98
CA VAL A 96 -14.99 10.43 10.85
C VAL A 96 -16.29 9.69 11.19
N SER A 97 -16.90 9.01 10.22
CA SER A 97 -18.10 8.21 10.45
C SER A 97 -17.85 7.06 11.44
N GLU A 98 -16.71 6.38 11.29
CA GLU A 98 -16.29 5.29 12.16
C GLU A 98 -16.06 5.77 13.60
N LEU A 99 -15.35 6.90 13.78
CA LEU A 99 -15.11 7.51 15.09
C LEU A 99 -16.40 7.96 15.79
N ARG A 100 -17.45 8.29 15.03
CA ARG A 100 -18.77 8.67 15.55
C ARG A 100 -19.69 7.47 15.83
N SER A 101 -19.28 6.27 15.44
CA SER A 101 -20.08 5.07 15.68
C SER A 101 -20.14 4.75 17.19
N HIS A 102 -21.11 3.92 17.59
CA HIS A 102 -21.26 3.51 18.99
C HIS A 102 -20.11 2.63 19.48
N SER A 103 -19.33 2.03 18.57
CA SER A 103 -18.25 1.10 18.88
C SER A 103 -17.15 1.25 17.83
N PRO A 104 -16.37 2.35 17.88
CA PRO A 104 -15.39 2.68 16.85
C PRO A 104 -14.25 1.66 16.80
N GLU A 105 -14.01 1.10 15.62
CA GLU A 105 -12.86 0.25 15.37
C GLU A 105 -11.64 1.10 14.99
N LEU A 106 -10.83 1.42 15.99
CA LEU A 106 -9.67 2.30 15.83
C LEU A 106 -8.67 1.82 14.76
N HIS A 107 -8.54 0.51 14.57
CA HIS A 107 -7.69 -0.05 13.51
C HIS A 107 -8.20 0.35 12.11
N ASN A 108 -9.52 0.33 11.87
CA ASN A 108 -10.12 0.78 10.62
C ASN A 108 -9.86 2.27 10.40
N VAL A 109 -10.03 3.10 11.43
CA VAL A 109 -9.72 4.53 11.37
C VAL A 109 -8.26 4.73 10.94
N LYS A 110 -7.30 4.05 11.59
CA LYS A 110 -5.88 4.11 11.23
C LYS A 110 -5.62 3.66 9.78
N MET A 111 -6.33 2.65 9.30
CA MET A 111 -6.23 2.20 7.91
C MET A 111 -6.71 3.26 6.91
N PHE A 112 -7.85 3.91 7.15
CA PHE A 112 -8.33 5.00 6.31
C PHE A 112 -7.40 6.21 6.31
N LEU A 113 -6.88 6.61 7.49
CA LEU A 113 -5.90 7.69 7.57
C LEU A 113 -4.59 7.33 6.83
N SER A 114 -4.16 6.07 6.90
CA SER A 114 -2.98 5.61 6.16
C SER A 114 -3.18 5.66 4.64
N ALA A 115 -4.37 5.29 4.16
CA ALA A 115 -4.73 5.41 2.75
C ALA A 115 -4.76 6.88 2.29
N ALA A 116 -5.36 7.78 3.08
CA ALA A 116 -5.35 9.22 2.83
C ALA A 116 -3.92 9.79 2.70
N MET A 117 -2.99 9.37 3.56
CA MET A 117 -1.57 9.75 3.42
C MET A 117 -0.97 9.22 2.11
N THR A 118 -1.17 7.93 1.84
CA THR A 118 -0.69 7.27 0.62
C THR A 118 -1.17 7.96 -0.66
N ASN A 119 -2.43 8.41 -0.67
CA ASN A 119 -3.01 9.15 -1.79
C ASN A 119 -2.25 10.47 -2.04
N THR A 120 -1.99 11.24 -0.97
CA THR A 120 -1.24 12.50 -1.10
C THR A 120 0.18 12.29 -1.61
N ARG A 121 0.83 11.20 -1.21
CA ARG A 121 2.17 10.86 -1.67
C ARG A 121 2.18 10.43 -3.13
N THR A 122 1.26 9.55 -3.51
CA THR A 122 1.13 9.07 -4.90
C THR A 122 0.86 10.22 -5.86
N CYS A 123 0.06 11.20 -5.45
CA CYS A 123 -0.13 12.45 -6.20
C CYS A 123 1.19 13.20 -6.42
N LEU A 124 2.06 13.31 -5.39
CA LEU A 124 3.39 13.92 -5.55
C LEU A 124 4.31 13.09 -6.47
N ASP A 125 4.26 11.76 -6.36
CA ASP A 125 5.09 10.85 -7.16
C ASP A 125 4.75 10.91 -8.66
N GLY A 126 3.51 11.22 -9.02
CA GLY A 126 3.10 11.46 -10.41
C GLY A 126 3.92 12.55 -11.11
N PHE A 127 4.46 13.51 -10.35
CA PHE A 127 5.28 14.61 -10.85
C PHE A 127 6.79 14.41 -10.67
N ALA A 128 7.21 13.30 -10.06
CA ALA A 128 8.63 12.99 -9.92
C ALA A 128 9.20 12.51 -11.27
N SER A 129 10.35 13.06 -11.66
CA SER A 129 11.16 12.47 -12.74
C SER A 129 11.67 11.10 -12.31
N SER A 130 11.80 10.16 -13.24
CA SER A 130 12.35 8.83 -12.95
C SER A 130 13.71 8.97 -12.26
N ASN A 131 13.82 8.43 -11.03
CA ASN A 131 15.03 8.49 -10.20
C ASN A 131 16.27 7.81 -10.82
N ASN A 132 16.18 7.30 -12.05
CA ASN A 132 17.30 6.72 -12.79
C ASN A 132 18.07 7.74 -13.64
N ASP A 133 17.66 9.01 -13.68
CA ASP A 133 18.40 10.08 -14.35
C ASP A 133 19.47 10.69 -13.44
N GLU A 134 20.48 9.90 -13.06
CA GLU A 134 21.72 10.44 -12.46
C GLU A 134 22.53 11.32 -13.45
N ASN A 135 22.06 11.49 -14.70
CA ASN A 135 22.75 12.22 -15.75
C ASN A 135 21.91 13.26 -16.51
N SER A 136 20.75 13.69 -16.02
CA SER A 136 20.01 14.78 -16.68
C SER A 136 20.51 16.17 -16.27
N ASN A 137 21.71 16.53 -16.74
CA ASN A 137 21.95 17.91 -17.15
C ASN A 137 21.05 18.17 -18.36
N ASN A 138 19.87 18.78 -18.21
CA ASN A 138 19.18 19.59 -19.23
C ASN A 138 17.79 20.04 -18.74
N ASN A 139 17.65 21.35 -18.51
CA ASN A 139 16.61 22.32 -18.91
C ASN A 139 15.23 21.91 -19.47
N ASN A 140 14.75 20.68 -19.29
CA ASN A 140 13.34 20.38 -19.49
C ASN A 140 12.59 21.05 -18.33
N LYS A 141 11.94 22.17 -18.64
CA LYS A 141 10.82 22.71 -17.85
C LYS A 141 9.72 21.65 -17.82
N THR A 142 9.90 20.57 -17.06
CA THR A 142 8.78 19.97 -16.37
C THR A 142 8.17 21.13 -15.61
N TYR A 143 6.91 21.47 -15.85
CA TYR A 143 6.21 22.40 -14.98
C TYR A 143 6.08 21.65 -13.64
N GLY A 144 7.16 21.68 -12.86
CA GLY A 144 7.16 21.18 -11.51
C GLY A 144 5.97 21.84 -10.85
N VAL A 145 5.10 21.01 -10.27
CA VAL A 145 3.95 21.47 -9.52
C VAL A 145 4.36 22.69 -8.72
N ALA A 146 3.62 23.79 -8.85
CA ALA A 146 3.93 25.03 -8.14
C ALA A 146 4.26 24.68 -6.68
N GLU A 147 5.35 25.22 -6.14
CA GLU A 147 5.85 24.78 -4.82
C GLU A 147 4.75 24.89 -3.74
N SER A 148 3.87 25.88 -3.87
CA SER A 148 2.67 26.07 -3.03
C SER A 148 1.71 24.87 -3.01
N LEU A 149 1.58 24.13 -4.11
CA LEU A 149 0.73 22.94 -4.22
C LEU A 149 1.43 21.70 -3.64
N LYS A 150 2.76 21.61 -3.75
CA LYS A 150 3.52 20.59 -3.01
C LYS A 150 3.39 20.83 -1.51
N GLU A 151 3.57 22.07 -1.08
CA GLU A 151 3.35 22.49 0.30
C GLU A 151 1.92 22.19 0.78
N SER A 152 0.90 22.34 -0.07
CA SER A 152 -0.47 21.99 0.32
C SER A 152 -0.64 20.49 0.56
N LEU A 153 -0.06 19.64 -0.30
CA LEU A 153 -0.04 18.18 -0.13
C LEU A 153 0.73 17.75 1.13
N PHE A 154 1.93 18.31 1.36
CA PHE A 154 2.70 18.06 2.59
C PHE A 154 1.94 18.49 3.84
N ASN A 155 1.23 19.61 3.81
CA ASN A 155 0.41 20.07 4.93
C ASN A 155 -0.79 19.15 5.19
N ILE A 156 -1.40 18.58 4.15
CA ILE A 156 -2.46 17.57 4.31
C ILE A 156 -1.86 16.31 4.95
N SER A 157 -0.79 15.76 4.37
CA SER A 157 -0.12 14.56 4.89
C SER A 157 0.28 14.72 6.35
N ARG A 158 0.87 15.87 6.72
CA ARG A 158 1.23 16.18 8.11
C ARG A 158 0.02 16.19 9.05
N ARG A 159 -1.12 16.77 8.64
CA ARG A 159 -2.33 16.79 9.47
C ARG A 159 -2.89 15.39 9.70
N VAL A 160 -2.88 14.55 8.66
CA VAL A 160 -3.31 13.16 8.79
C VAL A 160 -2.36 12.38 9.70
N SER A 161 -1.06 12.59 9.56
CA SER A 161 -0.01 12.06 10.45
C SER A 161 -0.21 12.49 11.91
N ASP A 162 -0.47 13.77 12.17
CA ASP A 162 -0.74 14.29 13.51
C ASP A 162 -2.00 13.59 14.10
N SER A 163 -3.05 13.41 13.30
CA SER A 163 -4.24 12.66 13.71
C SER A 163 -3.97 11.18 13.97
N LEU A 164 -3.13 10.50 13.17
CA LEU A 164 -2.69 9.12 13.43
C LEU A 164 -1.96 8.99 14.78
N ALA A 165 -1.08 9.94 15.11
CA ALA A 165 -0.38 9.95 16.39
C ALA A 165 -1.34 10.14 17.56
N MET A 166 -2.30 11.06 17.44
CA MET A 166 -3.34 11.27 18.47
C MET A 166 -4.18 10.01 18.75
N LEU A 167 -4.41 9.18 17.72
CA LEU A 167 -5.12 7.91 17.88
C LEU A 167 -4.34 6.89 18.71
N GLU A 168 -3.01 7.02 18.86
CA GLU A 168 -2.23 6.13 19.73
C GLU A 168 -2.47 6.39 21.23
N ASP A 169 -2.90 7.61 21.58
CA ASP A 169 -3.18 8.03 22.96
C ASP A 169 -4.57 7.62 23.46
N ILE A 170 -5.43 7.05 22.60
CA ILE A 170 -6.77 6.57 22.97
C ILE A 170 -6.65 5.23 23.74
N PRO A 171 -7.07 5.17 25.01
CA PRO A 171 -6.97 3.94 25.83
C PRO A 171 -7.82 2.81 25.25
N GLY A 172 -7.24 1.60 25.13
CA GLY A 172 -7.90 0.41 24.55
C GLY A 172 -7.10 -0.27 23.44
N ASN A 173 -5.94 0.29 23.08
CA ASN A 173 -5.02 -0.22 22.06
C ASN A 173 -4.19 -1.43 22.56
N ILE A 174 -4.87 -2.48 23.03
CA ILE A 174 -4.29 -3.82 23.12
C ILE A 174 -4.75 -4.53 21.83
N PRO A 175 -3.85 -5.12 21.02
CA PRO A 175 -4.25 -6.02 19.94
C PRO A 175 -5.23 -7.02 20.54
N GLY A 176 -6.47 -6.98 20.06
CA GLY A 176 -7.59 -7.68 20.68
C GLY A 176 -7.22 -9.12 20.98
N LYS A 177 -7.41 -9.51 22.25
CA LYS A 177 -7.60 -10.91 22.62
C LYS A 177 -8.69 -11.44 21.68
N LEU A 178 -8.34 -12.46 20.88
CA LEU A 178 -9.26 -13.12 19.95
C LEU A 178 -10.57 -13.46 20.68
N GLU A 179 -11.63 -12.71 20.41
CA GLU A 179 -12.99 -13.19 20.67
C GLU A 179 -13.41 -14.00 19.44
N GLU A 180 -13.60 -15.30 19.66
CA GLU A 180 -14.27 -16.21 18.75
C GLU A 180 -15.76 -15.85 18.67
N ASP A 181 -16.12 -14.74 18.03
CA ASP A 181 -17.48 -14.57 17.54
C ASP A 181 -17.49 -14.63 16.02
N VAL A 182 -17.66 -15.85 15.53
CA VAL A 182 -17.59 -16.25 14.12
C VAL A 182 -18.94 -15.93 13.45
N GLY A 183 -19.28 -14.65 13.42
CA GLY A 183 -20.42 -14.14 12.66
C GLY A 183 -19.98 -13.76 11.26
N PHE A 184 -20.66 -14.26 10.24
CA PHE A 184 -20.40 -13.76 8.90
C PHE A 184 -21.02 -12.37 8.69
N PRO A 185 -20.32 -11.42 8.04
CA PRO A 185 -20.85 -10.08 7.81
C PRO A 185 -22.11 -10.09 6.93
N MET A 186 -23.06 -9.21 7.27
CA MET A 186 -24.42 -9.21 6.70
C MET A 186 -24.49 -8.88 5.19
N TRP A 187 -23.39 -8.40 4.59
CA TRP A 187 -23.35 -7.98 3.20
C TRP A 187 -23.03 -9.11 2.20
N VAL A 188 -22.58 -10.29 2.67
CA VAL A 188 -22.39 -11.48 1.81
C VAL A 188 -23.50 -12.49 2.07
N SER A 189 -24.35 -12.72 1.06
CA SER A 189 -25.45 -13.68 1.17
C SER A 189 -24.94 -15.12 1.22
N GLY A 190 -25.75 -16.05 1.75
CA GLY A 190 -25.38 -17.47 1.79
C GLY A 190 -25.13 -18.08 0.41
N SER A 191 -25.81 -17.58 -0.63
CA SER A 191 -25.57 -17.98 -2.03
C SER A 191 -24.22 -17.52 -2.57
N ASP A 192 -23.73 -16.36 -2.16
CA ASP A 192 -22.45 -15.81 -2.65
C ASP A 192 -21.25 -16.58 -2.11
N ARG A 193 -21.42 -17.31 -1.00
CA ARG A 193 -20.36 -18.13 -0.38
C ARG A 193 -20.10 -19.43 -1.11
N ASN A 194 -21.15 -20.03 -1.68
CA ASN A 194 -21.03 -21.26 -2.46
C ASN A 194 -20.27 -21.02 -3.78
N LEU A 195 -20.37 -19.80 -4.35
CA LEU A 195 -19.68 -19.39 -5.59
C LEU A 195 -18.15 -19.56 -5.55
N LEU A 196 -17.57 -19.66 -4.36
CA LEU A 196 -16.12 -19.64 -4.16
C LEU A 196 -15.54 -21.02 -3.88
N GLN A 197 -16.36 -21.94 -3.36
CA GLN A 197 -15.99 -23.35 -3.13
C GLN A 197 -16.31 -24.24 -4.32
N ASP A 198 -17.31 -23.87 -5.13
CA ASP A 198 -17.74 -24.65 -6.28
C ASP A 198 -16.78 -24.48 -7.48
N PRO A 199 -16.69 -25.50 -8.37
CA PRO A 199 -16.09 -25.35 -9.69
C PRO A 199 -16.73 -24.16 -10.45
N VAL A 200 -15.96 -23.49 -11.31
CA VAL A 200 -16.45 -22.32 -12.09
C VAL A 200 -17.74 -22.66 -12.85
N ASP A 201 -17.85 -23.89 -13.36
CA ASP A 201 -19.02 -24.39 -14.11
C ASP A 201 -20.32 -24.51 -13.28
N GLU A 202 -20.23 -24.50 -11.95
CA GLU A 202 -21.36 -24.62 -11.01
C GLU A 202 -21.69 -23.26 -10.33
N THR A 203 -20.92 -22.22 -10.62
CA THR A 203 -21.00 -20.90 -10.00
C THR A 203 -22.08 -20.04 -10.66
N LYS A 204 -23.10 -19.62 -9.91
CA LYS A 204 -24.14 -18.68 -10.40
C LYS A 204 -23.59 -17.25 -10.50
N VAL A 205 -23.17 -16.85 -11.69
CA VAL A 205 -22.68 -15.50 -11.99
C VAL A 205 -23.81 -14.53 -12.37
N ASN A 206 -23.66 -13.23 -12.04
CA ASN A 206 -24.63 -12.20 -12.41
C ASN A 206 -24.53 -11.80 -13.89
N LEU A 207 -23.30 -11.69 -14.39
CA LEU A 207 -22.99 -11.25 -15.75
C LEU A 207 -21.86 -12.12 -16.31
N VAL A 208 -21.98 -12.52 -17.58
CA VAL A 208 -20.97 -13.27 -18.33
C VAL A 208 -20.33 -12.35 -19.37
N VAL A 209 -19.00 -12.33 -19.41
CA VAL A 209 -18.24 -11.64 -20.47
C VAL A 209 -17.63 -12.69 -21.39
N ALA A 210 -17.95 -12.64 -22.67
CA ALA A 210 -17.39 -13.56 -23.66
C ALA A 210 -17.14 -12.86 -25.00
N GLN A 211 -15.88 -12.88 -25.46
CA GLN A 211 -15.46 -12.19 -26.69
C GLN A 211 -16.11 -12.75 -27.97
N ASN A 212 -16.54 -14.01 -27.95
CA ASN A 212 -17.25 -14.68 -29.04
C ASN A 212 -18.75 -14.29 -29.11
N GLY A 213 -19.24 -13.45 -28.20
CA GLY A 213 -20.62 -12.99 -28.15
C GLY A 213 -21.60 -13.96 -27.47
N THR A 214 -21.14 -15.03 -26.81
CA THR A 214 -22.03 -15.96 -26.10
C THR A 214 -22.42 -15.50 -24.68
N GLY A 215 -21.80 -14.43 -24.18
CA GLY A 215 -22.07 -13.83 -22.87
C GLY A 215 -23.03 -12.65 -22.94
N ASN A 216 -23.25 -11.99 -21.79
CA ASN A 216 -24.02 -10.74 -21.72
C ASN A 216 -23.28 -9.56 -22.37
N TYR A 217 -21.95 -9.52 -22.22
CA TYR A 217 -21.10 -8.46 -22.75
C TYR A 217 -19.88 -9.04 -23.46
N THR A 218 -19.24 -8.25 -24.32
CA THR A 218 -17.99 -8.63 -25.01
C THR A 218 -16.75 -8.04 -24.34
N THR A 219 -16.94 -7.02 -23.50
CA THR A 219 -15.88 -6.39 -22.72
C THR A 219 -16.19 -6.38 -21.23
N ILE A 220 -15.13 -6.39 -20.41
CA ILE A 220 -15.25 -6.30 -18.95
C ILE A 220 -15.74 -4.92 -18.52
N GLY A 221 -15.34 -3.86 -19.23
CA GLY A 221 -15.75 -2.49 -18.93
C GLY A 221 -17.26 -2.31 -18.99
N GLU A 222 -17.92 -2.85 -20.02
CA GLU A 222 -19.39 -2.81 -20.14
C GLU A 222 -20.07 -3.56 -18.99
N ALA A 223 -19.56 -4.73 -18.61
CA ALA A 223 -20.10 -5.51 -17.49
C ALA A 223 -19.97 -4.77 -16.15
N VAL A 224 -18.83 -4.13 -15.89
CA VAL A 224 -18.61 -3.31 -14.68
C VAL A 224 -19.53 -2.09 -14.67
N SER A 225 -19.68 -1.40 -15.81
CA SER A 225 -20.59 -0.25 -15.91
C SER A 225 -22.05 -0.65 -15.64
N ALA A 226 -22.44 -1.87 -16.03
CA ALA A 226 -23.79 -2.40 -15.83
C ALA A 226 -24.08 -2.89 -14.40
N ALA A 227 -23.06 -3.16 -13.57
CA ALA A 227 -23.26 -3.55 -12.18
C ALA A 227 -23.99 -2.44 -11.41
N PRO A 228 -24.84 -2.75 -10.41
CA PRO A 228 -25.59 -1.73 -9.68
C PRO A 228 -24.67 -0.85 -8.81
N ASN A 229 -25.08 0.39 -8.59
CA ASN A 229 -24.36 1.26 -7.66
C ASN A 229 -24.74 0.99 -6.20
N SER A 230 -23.75 0.92 -5.33
CA SER A 230 -23.91 0.62 -3.89
C SER A 230 -24.07 1.86 -3.01
N SER A 231 -23.55 3.02 -3.45
CA SER A 231 -23.66 4.30 -2.73
C SER A 231 -23.51 5.49 -3.67
N GLU A 232 -23.78 6.69 -3.18
CA GLU A 232 -23.60 7.96 -3.91
C GLU A 232 -22.11 8.32 -4.12
N THR A 233 -21.18 7.78 -3.32
CA THR A 233 -19.78 8.21 -3.28
C THR A 233 -18.79 7.20 -3.90
N ARG A 234 -19.15 5.91 -3.94
CA ARG A 234 -18.41 4.88 -4.69
C ARG A 234 -19.41 4.05 -5.48
N GLU A 235 -19.42 4.31 -6.77
CA GLU A 235 -20.44 3.75 -7.66
C GLU A 235 -20.34 2.23 -7.79
N LYS A 236 -19.20 1.56 -7.53
CA LYS A 236 -19.09 0.09 -7.74
C LYS A 236 -18.28 -0.57 -6.61
N THR A 237 -18.93 -1.09 -5.57
CA THR A 237 -18.29 -1.93 -4.54
C THR A 237 -18.72 -3.39 -4.66
N MET A 238 -18.02 -4.28 -3.94
CA MET A 238 -18.32 -5.72 -3.87
C MET A 238 -18.35 -6.40 -5.25
N ILE A 239 -17.51 -5.94 -6.17
CA ILE A 239 -17.39 -6.52 -7.51
C ILE A 239 -16.47 -7.74 -7.45
N MET A 240 -16.92 -8.83 -8.05
CA MET A 240 -16.15 -10.07 -8.15
C MET A 240 -15.88 -10.43 -9.61
N PHE A 241 -14.61 -10.65 -9.96
CA PHE A 241 -14.20 -11.22 -11.24
C PHE A 241 -13.87 -12.71 -11.07
N ILE A 242 -14.44 -13.53 -11.94
CA ILE A 242 -14.17 -14.96 -12.01
C ILE A 242 -13.77 -15.28 -13.45
N GLY A 243 -12.59 -15.83 -13.64
CA GLY A 243 -12.14 -16.35 -14.93
C GLY A 243 -12.20 -17.87 -15.01
N ASP A 244 -11.85 -18.39 -16.18
CA ASP A 244 -11.82 -19.83 -16.49
C ASP A 244 -10.50 -20.51 -16.07
N GLY A 245 -9.60 -19.77 -15.40
CA GLY A 245 -8.28 -20.22 -14.95
C GLY A 245 -7.15 -19.26 -15.31
N ILE A 246 -6.06 -19.31 -14.53
CA ILE A 246 -4.79 -18.63 -14.83
C ILE A 246 -4.33 -18.98 -16.24
N GLY A 247 -4.00 -17.97 -17.04
CA GLY A 247 -3.56 -18.12 -18.43
C GLY A 247 -4.68 -18.46 -19.43
N ARG A 248 -5.90 -18.79 -18.97
CA ARG A 248 -7.07 -19.00 -19.84
C ARG A 248 -7.87 -17.71 -20.00
N THR A 249 -8.16 -17.03 -18.89
CA THR A 249 -8.76 -15.70 -18.89
C THR A 249 -7.68 -14.67 -18.59
N VAL A 250 -7.38 -13.82 -19.58
CA VAL A 250 -6.27 -12.85 -19.49
C VAL A 250 -6.78 -11.44 -19.78
N ILE A 251 -6.62 -10.53 -18.82
CA ILE A 251 -6.85 -9.10 -18.97
C ILE A 251 -5.51 -8.44 -19.21
N LYS A 252 -5.31 -7.81 -20.38
CA LYS A 252 -4.00 -7.26 -20.75
C LYS A 252 -4.02 -5.89 -21.40
N ALA A 253 -3.08 -5.03 -21.02
CA ALA A 253 -2.79 -3.74 -21.63
C ALA A 253 -1.28 -3.43 -21.55
N ASN A 254 -0.82 -2.25 -21.98
CA ASN A 254 0.60 -1.93 -22.11
C ASN A 254 0.96 -0.47 -21.82
N ARG A 255 0.18 0.23 -20.99
CA ARG A 255 0.55 1.59 -20.56
C ARG A 255 1.83 1.54 -19.72
N SER A 256 2.70 2.53 -19.89
CA SER A 256 4.01 2.55 -19.26
C SER A 256 4.53 3.96 -19.00
N PHE A 257 5.52 4.07 -18.12
CA PHE A 257 6.19 5.33 -17.86
C PHE A 257 6.88 5.89 -19.11
N ALA A 258 7.50 5.04 -19.92
CA ALA A 258 8.15 5.46 -21.18
C ALA A 258 7.16 6.10 -22.16
N ASP A 259 5.90 5.64 -22.18
CA ASP A 259 4.83 6.20 -23.01
C ASP A 259 4.14 7.43 -22.40
N GLY A 260 4.71 8.00 -21.34
CA GLY A 260 4.21 9.21 -20.69
C GLY A 260 3.04 8.98 -19.74
N TRP A 261 2.85 7.76 -19.23
CA TRP A 261 1.90 7.49 -18.13
C TRP A 261 2.61 7.60 -16.79
N THR A 262 1.87 7.89 -15.72
CA THR A 262 2.35 7.70 -14.36
C THR A 262 2.27 6.22 -13.96
N ALA A 263 2.97 5.82 -12.90
CA ALA A 263 2.82 4.46 -12.38
C ALA A 263 1.36 4.15 -12.01
N PHE A 264 0.64 5.12 -11.42
CA PHE A 264 -0.74 4.98 -10.96
C PHE A 264 -1.74 4.68 -12.09
N HIS A 265 -1.68 5.41 -13.21
CA HIS A 265 -2.54 5.20 -14.39
C HIS A 265 -1.95 4.26 -15.45
N SER A 266 -0.74 3.74 -15.25
CA SER A 266 -0.18 2.66 -16.08
C SER A 266 -0.86 1.30 -15.84
N ALA A 267 -1.62 1.18 -14.75
CA ALA A 267 -2.30 -0.06 -14.37
C ALA A 267 -3.21 -0.60 -15.49
N THR A 268 -3.04 -1.87 -15.85
CA THR A 268 -3.96 -2.56 -16.77
C THR A 268 -5.36 -2.66 -16.15
N VAL A 269 -5.43 -2.95 -14.85
CA VAL A 269 -6.65 -2.85 -14.05
C VAL A 269 -6.36 -2.06 -12.77
N GLY A 270 -7.12 -0.99 -12.54
CA GLY A 270 -7.11 -0.23 -11.29
C GLY A 270 -8.41 -0.49 -10.52
N VAL A 271 -8.28 -0.98 -9.29
CA VAL A 271 -9.41 -1.31 -8.42
C VAL A 271 -9.49 -0.30 -7.28
N ARG A 272 -10.64 0.37 -7.17
CA ARG A 272 -10.90 1.33 -6.08
C ARG A 272 -12.00 0.86 -5.15
N GLY A 273 -13.16 0.45 -5.69
CA GLY A 273 -14.31 0.05 -4.89
C GLY A 273 -14.03 -1.08 -3.92
N SER A 274 -14.45 -0.90 -2.66
CA SER A 274 -14.16 -1.82 -1.54
C SER A 274 -14.77 -3.21 -1.76
N GLY A 275 -14.15 -4.22 -1.17
CA GLY A 275 -14.58 -5.63 -1.22
C GLY A 275 -14.40 -6.29 -2.59
N PHE A 276 -13.47 -5.80 -3.41
CA PHE A 276 -13.19 -6.41 -4.70
C PHE A 276 -12.58 -7.81 -4.56
N ILE A 277 -13.09 -8.76 -5.34
CA ILE A 277 -12.54 -10.13 -5.39
C ILE A 277 -12.16 -10.47 -6.83
N ALA A 278 -11.01 -11.13 -7.02
CA ALA A 278 -10.68 -11.79 -8.28
C ALA A 278 -10.29 -13.24 -8.06
N LYS A 279 -10.78 -14.13 -8.93
CA LYS A 279 -10.53 -15.57 -8.90
C LYS A 279 -10.22 -16.11 -10.30
N ASP A 280 -9.22 -16.98 -10.39
CA ASP A 280 -8.95 -17.81 -11.58
C ASP A 280 -8.70 -17.01 -12.89
N LEU A 281 -7.88 -15.96 -12.85
CA LEU A 281 -7.55 -15.16 -14.05
C LEU A 281 -6.17 -14.48 -13.98
N SER A 282 -5.66 -14.00 -15.11
CA SER A 282 -4.39 -13.28 -15.21
C SER A 282 -4.56 -11.79 -15.53
N PHE A 283 -3.86 -10.92 -14.82
CA PHE A 283 -3.67 -9.50 -15.12
C PHE A 283 -2.27 -9.28 -15.70
N VAL A 284 -2.17 -8.72 -16.90
CA VAL A 284 -0.90 -8.63 -17.64
C VAL A 284 -0.65 -7.23 -18.16
N ASN A 285 0.47 -6.62 -17.78
CA ASN A 285 1.02 -5.47 -18.50
C ASN A 285 2.16 -5.91 -19.41
N TYR A 286 1.96 -5.80 -20.72
CA TYR A 286 2.92 -6.27 -21.73
C TYR A 286 3.78 -5.16 -22.33
N ALA A 287 3.91 -3.99 -21.67
CA ALA A 287 4.79 -2.92 -22.12
C ALA A 287 6.24 -3.38 -22.31
N GLY A 288 6.74 -4.23 -21.40
CA GLY A 288 8.08 -4.83 -21.51
C GLY A 288 9.17 -4.06 -20.77
N LEU A 289 10.30 -4.74 -20.57
CA LEU A 289 11.45 -4.31 -19.75
C LEU A 289 12.11 -2.98 -20.14
N ALA A 290 11.95 -2.51 -21.38
CA ALA A 290 12.54 -1.26 -21.84
C ALA A 290 11.70 -0.02 -21.46
N ASN A 291 10.46 -0.23 -21.02
CA ASN A 291 9.46 0.82 -20.85
C ASN A 291 9.29 1.28 -19.39
N HIS A 292 10.22 0.88 -18.52
CA HIS A 292 10.24 1.20 -17.09
C HIS A 292 8.94 0.76 -16.39
N GLN A 293 8.39 1.58 -15.48
CA GLN A 293 7.21 1.24 -14.67
C GLN A 293 6.00 0.93 -15.55
N ALA A 294 5.38 -0.24 -15.33
CA ALA A 294 4.24 -0.71 -16.10
C ALA A 294 3.36 -1.65 -15.26
N VAL A 295 2.34 -1.11 -14.61
CA VAL A 295 1.55 -1.83 -13.61
C VAL A 295 0.55 -2.80 -14.27
N ALA A 296 0.52 -4.05 -13.80
CA ALA A 296 -0.48 -5.04 -14.21
C ALA A 296 -1.79 -4.88 -13.42
N LEU A 297 -1.68 -4.78 -12.09
CA LEU A 297 -2.82 -4.50 -11.22
C LEU A 297 -2.43 -3.43 -10.19
N ARG A 298 -3.30 -2.45 -10.00
CA ARG A 298 -3.30 -1.56 -8.83
C ARG A 298 -4.54 -1.82 -7.98
N SER A 299 -4.37 -2.09 -6.69
CA SER A 299 -5.48 -2.17 -5.74
C SER A 299 -5.40 -1.05 -4.69
N SER A 300 -6.42 -0.21 -4.68
CA SER A 300 -6.76 0.78 -3.64
C SER A 300 -8.10 0.42 -2.99
N SER A 301 -8.49 -0.86 -3.05
CA SER A 301 -9.74 -1.39 -2.48
C SER A 301 -9.48 -1.95 -1.09
N ASP A 302 -10.18 -1.41 -0.10
CA ASP A 302 -10.24 -2.04 1.21
C ASP A 302 -10.96 -3.38 1.14
N LEU A 303 -10.49 -4.34 1.94
CA LEU A 303 -10.99 -5.71 2.01
C LEU A 303 -10.96 -6.41 0.63
N SER A 304 -9.92 -6.17 -0.17
CA SER A 304 -9.77 -6.84 -1.47
C SER A 304 -9.06 -8.19 -1.35
N ALA A 305 -9.54 -9.19 -2.08
CA ALA A 305 -8.96 -10.54 -2.08
C ALA A 305 -8.74 -11.11 -3.48
N PHE A 306 -7.63 -11.81 -3.66
CA PHE A 306 -7.21 -12.40 -4.93
C PHE A 306 -6.89 -13.87 -4.70
N TYR A 307 -7.55 -14.77 -5.44
CA TYR A 307 -7.39 -16.21 -5.28
C TYR A 307 -7.07 -16.88 -6.61
N ARG A 308 -5.95 -17.60 -6.70
CA ARG A 308 -5.51 -18.24 -7.97
C ARG A 308 -5.51 -17.25 -9.13
N CYS A 309 -4.91 -16.09 -8.89
CA CYS A 309 -4.70 -15.07 -9.91
C CYS A 309 -3.23 -15.03 -10.30
N SER A 310 -2.95 -14.57 -11.53
CA SER A 310 -1.58 -14.23 -11.93
C SER A 310 -1.43 -12.75 -12.25
N PHE A 311 -0.28 -12.18 -11.89
CA PHE A 311 0.08 -10.78 -12.11
C PHE A 311 1.40 -10.76 -12.87
N GLU A 312 1.39 -10.24 -14.10
CA GLU A 312 2.54 -10.36 -15.00
C GLU A 312 2.94 -9.01 -15.59
N SER A 313 4.15 -8.57 -15.27
CA SER A 313 4.82 -7.44 -15.93
C SER A 313 6.34 -7.59 -15.78
N TYR A 314 7.07 -6.47 -15.79
CA TYR A 314 8.48 -6.37 -15.50
C TYR A 314 8.71 -5.45 -14.29
N GLN A 315 8.82 -4.15 -14.48
CA GLN A 315 8.99 -3.19 -13.37
C GLN A 315 7.61 -2.76 -12.86
N ASP A 316 7.45 -2.71 -11.54
CA ASP A 316 6.24 -2.26 -10.85
C ASP A 316 4.99 -3.12 -11.19
N THR A 317 5.11 -4.45 -11.23
CA THR A 317 4.01 -5.36 -11.63
C THR A 317 2.73 -5.18 -10.81
N LEU A 318 2.83 -5.26 -9.48
CA LEU A 318 1.69 -5.28 -8.58
C LEU A 318 1.78 -4.10 -7.60
N TYR A 319 0.88 -3.14 -7.79
CA TYR A 319 0.77 -1.97 -6.94
C TYR A 319 -0.27 -2.22 -5.84
N VAL A 320 0.20 -2.73 -4.70
CA VAL A 320 -0.56 -2.86 -3.45
C VAL A 320 -0.70 -1.50 -2.79
N HIS A 321 -1.45 -0.61 -3.45
CA HIS A 321 -1.45 0.83 -3.18
C HIS A 321 -1.80 1.16 -1.74
N SER A 322 -3.01 0.82 -1.28
CA SER A 322 -3.51 1.17 0.05
C SER A 322 -4.54 0.16 0.58
N HIS A 323 -4.96 0.33 1.84
CA HIS A 323 -5.97 -0.48 2.54
C HIS A 323 -5.58 -1.94 2.83
N LYS A 324 -6.53 -2.75 3.33
CA LYS A 324 -6.33 -4.17 3.64
C LYS A 324 -6.51 -5.05 2.40
N GLN A 325 -5.55 -5.92 2.14
CA GLN A 325 -5.55 -6.79 0.95
C GLN A 325 -5.07 -8.21 1.28
N PHE A 326 -5.58 -9.20 0.57
CA PHE A 326 -5.20 -10.60 0.73
C PHE A 326 -4.97 -11.29 -0.61
N TYR A 327 -3.85 -11.99 -0.76
CA TYR A 327 -3.50 -12.73 -1.96
C TYR A 327 -3.22 -14.19 -1.58
N ARG A 328 -3.96 -15.12 -2.19
CA ARG A 328 -3.89 -16.55 -1.89
C ARG A 328 -3.62 -17.35 -3.16
N GLU A 329 -2.61 -18.22 -3.12
CA GLU A 329 -2.28 -19.12 -4.24
C GLU A 329 -2.11 -18.36 -5.57
N CYS A 330 -1.54 -17.16 -5.51
CA CYS A 330 -1.32 -16.32 -6.67
C CYS A 330 0.12 -16.43 -7.19
N ASP A 331 0.30 -16.18 -8.48
CA ASP A 331 1.61 -16.11 -9.13
C ASP A 331 1.93 -14.66 -9.53
N ILE A 332 3.04 -14.12 -9.01
CA ILE A 332 3.45 -12.74 -9.27
C ILE A 332 4.79 -12.75 -10.01
N TYR A 333 4.84 -12.15 -11.20
CA TYR A 333 6.04 -12.10 -12.05
C TYR A 333 6.56 -10.68 -12.23
N GLY A 334 7.86 -10.45 -12.03
CA GLY A 334 8.46 -9.15 -12.31
C GLY A 334 9.97 -9.08 -12.13
N THR A 335 10.50 -7.86 -12.11
CA THR A 335 11.95 -7.57 -12.10
C THR A 335 12.30 -6.56 -11.00
N VAL A 336 12.12 -5.27 -11.25
CA VAL A 336 12.38 -4.18 -10.31
C VAL A 336 11.09 -3.84 -9.57
N ASP A 337 11.15 -3.79 -8.24
CA ASP A 337 10.10 -3.33 -7.33
C ASP A 337 8.71 -3.91 -7.64
N PHE A 338 8.66 -5.20 -8.02
CA PHE A 338 7.47 -5.71 -8.68
C PHE A 338 6.28 -5.99 -7.73
N ILE A 339 6.48 -5.86 -6.41
CA ILE A 339 5.43 -5.71 -5.42
C ILE A 339 5.72 -4.44 -4.61
N PHE A 340 4.91 -3.41 -4.76
CA PHE A 340 5.18 -2.10 -4.16
C PHE A 340 3.89 -1.39 -3.73
N GLY A 341 4.02 -0.44 -2.80
CA GLY A 341 2.90 0.31 -2.25
C GLY A 341 2.90 0.35 -0.72
N ASP A 342 1.80 0.83 -0.14
CA ASP A 342 1.62 1.03 1.29
C ASP A 342 0.30 0.44 1.82
N ALA A 343 -0.19 -0.64 1.21
CA ALA A 343 -1.25 -1.45 1.78
C ALA A 343 -0.82 -2.16 3.09
N SER A 344 -1.79 -2.61 3.88
CA SER A 344 -1.60 -3.73 4.80
C SER A 344 -1.99 -5.00 4.05
N VAL A 345 -0.99 -5.78 3.64
CA VAL A 345 -1.21 -6.90 2.71
C VAL A 345 -0.55 -8.19 3.18
N VAL A 346 -1.28 -9.30 3.03
CA VAL A 346 -0.73 -10.65 3.24
C VAL A 346 -0.78 -11.45 1.93
N PHE A 347 0.37 -11.98 1.54
CA PHE A 347 0.53 -12.99 0.49
C PHE A 347 0.69 -14.35 1.16
N GLN A 348 -0.27 -15.24 0.99
CA GLN A 348 -0.26 -16.57 1.59
C GLN A 348 -0.24 -17.65 0.50
N ASN A 349 0.68 -18.60 0.60
CA ASN A 349 0.83 -19.68 -0.39
C ASN A 349 1.02 -19.18 -1.83
N CYS A 350 1.64 -18.02 -2.02
CA CYS A 350 1.88 -17.44 -3.34
C CYS A 350 3.25 -17.88 -3.91
N SER A 351 3.42 -17.74 -5.22
CA SER A 351 4.71 -17.90 -5.88
C SER A 351 5.15 -16.57 -6.49
N LEU A 352 6.29 -16.06 -6.04
CA LEU A 352 6.89 -14.81 -6.51
C LEU A 352 8.05 -15.19 -7.44
N TYR A 353 7.94 -14.79 -8.71
CA TYR A 353 8.83 -15.19 -9.79
C TYR A 353 9.61 -14.00 -10.34
N ALA A 354 10.91 -13.98 -10.06
CA ALA A 354 11.84 -13.04 -10.67
C ALA A 354 12.10 -13.37 -12.14
N ARG A 355 11.75 -12.46 -13.04
CA ARG A 355 12.02 -12.56 -14.48
C ARG A 355 13.41 -12.05 -14.82
N ARG A 356 13.85 -12.31 -16.05
CA ARG A 356 15.11 -11.76 -16.57
C ARG A 356 15.00 -10.23 -16.77
N PRO A 357 15.82 -9.41 -16.08
CA PRO A 357 15.80 -7.96 -16.25
C PRO A 357 16.72 -7.51 -17.40
N ASN A 358 16.83 -6.19 -17.65
CA ASN A 358 17.89 -5.67 -18.52
C ASN A 358 19.28 -5.93 -17.92
N PRO A 359 20.34 -5.96 -18.76
CA PRO A 359 21.72 -5.95 -18.27
C PRO A 359 21.93 -4.83 -17.22
N ASN A 360 22.70 -5.14 -16.17
CA ASN A 360 23.03 -4.25 -15.05
C ASN A 360 21.86 -3.85 -14.13
N GLN A 361 20.62 -4.23 -14.43
CA GLN A 361 19.53 -4.10 -13.47
C GLN A 361 19.62 -5.17 -12.39
N LYS A 362 19.17 -4.79 -11.19
CA LYS A 362 18.98 -5.70 -10.07
C LYS A 362 17.51 -6.10 -10.03
N ILE A 363 17.23 -7.30 -9.54
CA ILE A 363 15.88 -7.77 -9.27
C ILE A 363 15.54 -7.40 -7.82
N ILE A 364 14.36 -6.84 -7.60
CA ILE A 364 13.85 -6.47 -6.29
C ILE A 364 12.41 -6.96 -6.18
N TYR A 365 12.15 -7.84 -5.21
CA TYR A 365 10.83 -8.40 -4.98
C TYR A 365 9.87 -7.36 -4.39
N THR A 366 10.28 -6.65 -3.33
CA THR A 366 9.42 -5.66 -2.67
C THR A 366 10.01 -4.26 -2.60
N ALA A 367 9.15 -3.24 -2.73
CA ALA A 367 9.45 -1.85 -2.43
C ALA A 367 8.32 -1.23 -1.60
N GLN A 368 8.34 -1.48 -0.29
CA GLN A 368 7.25 -1.06 0.59
C GLN A 368 7.38 0.43 0.98
N GLY A 369 6.27 1.15 0.89
CA GLY A 369 6.19 2.61 0.91
C GLY A 369 5.63 3.26 2.19
N ARG A 370 5.80 2.66 3.37
CA ARG A 370 5.32 3.27 4.62
C ARG A 370 6.10 4.52 5.01
N GLU A 371 5.42 5.66 5.10
CA GLU A 371 6.02 6.97 5.39
C GLU A 371 6.00 7.35 6.88
N ASN A 372 5.16 6.71 7.69
CA ASN A 372 5.00 7.03 9.10
C ASN A 372 4.90 5.75 9.97
N SER A 373 5.56 5.76 11.13
CA SER A 373 5.60 4.62 12.07
C SER A 373 4.22 4.19 12.60
N SER A 374 3.28 5.14 12.73
CA SER A 374 1.92 4.93 13.24
C SER A 374 0.97 4.31 12.21
N GLN A 375 1.38 4.23 10.93
CA GLN A 375 0.61 3.50 9.93
C GLN A 375 0.69 1.98 10.19
N PRO A 376 -0.44 1.27 10.26
CA PRO A 376 -0.49 -0.18 10.44
C PRO A 376 -0.24 -0.95 9.12
N THR A 377 0.47 -0.36 8.16
CA THR A 377 0.67 -0.90 6.79
C THR A 377 1.98 -1.68 6.65
N GLY A 378 2.12 -2.48 5.60
CA GLY A 378 3.29 -3.31 5.35
C GLY A 378 2.98 -4.51 4.45
N ILE A 379 4.03 -5.17 3.98
CA ILE A 379 3.92 -6.39 3.17
C ILE A 379 4.30 -7.59 4.02
N SER A 380 3.40 -8.57 4.15
CA SER A 380 3.66 -9.85 4.80
C SER A 380 3.58 -10.99 3.78
N ILE A 381 4.63 -11.81 3.70
CA ILE A 381 4.73 -12.96 2.76
C ILE A 381 4.87 -14.23 3.60
N ILE A 382 3.88 -15.12 3.52
CA ILE A 382 3.73 -16.27 4.41
C ILE A 382 3.57 -17.55 3.59
N SER A 383 4.28 -18.62 3.96
CA SER A 383 4.15 -19.94 3.33
C SER A 383 4.26 -19.92 1.81
N SER A 384 5.05 -18.98 1.29
CA SER A 384 5.14 -18.65 -0.13
C SER A 384 6.49 -19.09 -0.70
N LYS A 385 6.67 -18.94 -2.01
CA LYS A 385 7.90 -19.29 -2.72
C LYS A 385 8.49 -18.08 -3.41
N ILE A 386 9.78 -17.85 -3.25
CA ILE A 386 10.55 -16.78 -3.89
C ILE A 386 11.55 -17.44 -4.83
N LEU A 387 11.29 -17.35 -6.15
CA LEU A 387 11.90 -18.20 -7.17
C LEU A 387 12.32 -17.41 -8.42
N ALA A 388 13.27 -17.95 -9.18
CA ALA A 388 13.54 -17.48 -10.53
C ALA A 388 12.47 -18.00 -11.51
N ALA A 389 11.99 -17.14 -12.41
CA ALA A 389 11.15 -17.52 -13.52
C ALA A 389 11.95 -18.30 -14.60
N PRO A 390 11.29 -19.07 -15.48
CA PRO A 390 11.98 -19.89 -16.48
C PRO A 390 12.96 -19.14 -17.40
N ASP A 391 12.72 -17.86 -17.67
CA ASP A 391 13.58 -17.02 -18.50
C ASP A 391 14.85 -16.51 -17.78
N LEU A 392 14.83 -16.47 -16.44
CA LEU A 392 15.96 -16.08 -15.61
C LEU A 392 16.87 -17.26 -15.27
N ILE A 393 16.32 -18.45 -15.00
CA ILE A 393 17.07 -19.63 -14.53
C ILE A 393 18.38 -19.86 -15.32
N PRO A 394 18.41 -19.84 -16.67
CA PRO A 394 19.64 -20.11 -17.44
C PRO A 394 20.75 -19.07 -17.27
N VAL A 395 20.40 -17.86 -16.79
CA VAL A 395 21.30 -16.70 -16.70
C VAL A 395 21.33 -16.09 -15.30
N GLN A 396 20.77 -16.77 -14.29
CA GLN A 396 20.54 -16.19 -12.96
C GLN A 396 21.83 -15.69 -12.30
N ALA A 397 22.95 -16.39 -12.53
CA ALA A 397 24.25 -16.02 -11.98
C ALA A 397 24.77 -14.64 -12.45
N ASN A 398 24.21 -14.10 -13.53
CA ASN A 398 24.59 -12.79 -14.08
C ASN A 398 23.83 -11.63 -13.43
N PHE A 399 22.82 -11.91 -12.59
CA PHE A 399 21.94 -10.91 -12.00
C PHE A 399 21.94 -11.04 -10.48
N LYS A 400 21.72 -9.91 -9.81
CA LYS A 400 21.54 -9.87 -8.36
C LYS A 400 20.06 -9.70 -8.04
N ALA A 401 19.54 -10.51 -7.13
CA ALA A 401 18.18 -10.40 -6.63
C ALA A 401 18.15 -10.12 -5.12
N TYR A 402 17.21 -9.28 -4.69
CA TYR A 402 17.03 -8.88 -3.30
C TYR A 402 15.56 -8.99 -2.90
N LEU A 403 15.30 -9.36 -1.65
CA LEU A 403 13.98 -9.51 -1.05
C LEU A 403 13.21 -8.18 -1.06
N GLY A 404 13.90 -7.05 -0.90
CA GLY A 404 13.29 -5.74 -1.02
C GLY A 404 14.25 -4.57 -0.84
N ARG A 405 13.72 -3.36 -0.98
CA ARG A 405 14.40 -2.08 -0.67
C ARG A 405 13.43 -1.02 -0.13
N PRO A 406 13.88 -0.10 0.74
CA PRO A 406 12.97 0.80 1.46
C PRO A 406 12.59 2.00 0.61
N TRP A 407 11.45 1.92 -0.09
CA TRP A 407 10.94 3.05 -0.86
C TRP A 407 10.66 4.27 0.03
N GLN A 408 10.23 4.03 1.27
CA GLN A 408 9.94 5.09 2.25
C GLN A 408 10.56 4.84 3.62
N LEU A 409 10.59 5.89 4.44
CA LEU A 409 11.38 5.98 5.68
C LEU A 409 11.09 4.86 6.69
N TYR A 410 9.84 4.40 6.79
CA TYR A 410 9.43 3.36 7.73
C TYR A 410 9.06 2.05 7.03
N SER A 411 9.65 1.79 5.86
CA SER A 411 9.39 0.62 5.04
C SER A 411 9.30 -0.67 5.86
N ARG A 412 8.24 -1.45 5.66
CA ARG A 412 7.96 -2.65 6.44
C ARG A 412 7.64 -3.85 5.56
N THR A 413 8.49 -4.87 5.61
CA THR A 413 8.28 -6.13 4.89
C THR A 413 8.71 -7.30 5.77
N VAL A 414 7.87 -8.33 5.84
CA VAL A 414 8.14 -9.53 6.64
C VAL A 414 7.95 -10.77 5.78
N ILE A 415 8.92 -11.68 5.81
CA ILE A 415 8.90 -12.93 5.04
C ILE A 415 9.02 -14.10 6.01
N MET A 416 8.01 -14.97 6.04
CA MET A 416 7.87 -15.99 7.07
C MET A 416 7.49 -17.34 6.49
N LYS A 417 8.05 -18.41 7.05
CA LYS A 417 7.76 -19.81 6.70
C LYS A 417 7.78 -20.08 5.19
N SER A 418 8.61 -19.34 4.46
CA SER A 418 8.62 -19.32 3.00
C SER A 418 9.88 -19.96 2.44
N PHE A 419 9.77 -20.53 1.24
CA PHE A 419 10.92 -21.08 0.52
C PHE A 419 11.60 -19.96 -0.27
N ILE A 420 12.90 -19.76 -0.04
CA ILE A 420 13.74 -18.76 -0.73
C ILE A 420 14.77 -19.49 -1.60
N GLY A 421 14.64 -19.32 -2.92
CA GLY A 421 15.56 -19.88 -3.91
C GLY A 421 16.97 -19.28 -3.85
N ASP A 422 17.91 -19.88 -4.58
CA ASP A 422 19.35 -19.56 -4.53
C ASP A 422 19.72 -18.25 -5.25
N LEU A 423 18.78 -17.64 -5.98
CA LEU A 423 19.00 -16.37 -6.66
C LEU A 423 19.18 -15.17 -5.72
N VAL A 424 18.66 -15.26 -4.48
CA VAL A 424 18.67 -14.13 -3.53
C VAL A 424 20.09 -13.92 -3.04
N ASP A 425 20.60 -12.71 -3.22
CA ASP A 425 21.93 -12.34 -2.75
C ASP A 425 22.04 -12.56 -1.23
N PRO A 426 23.18 -13.08 -0.69
CA PRO A 426 23.32 -13.32 0.74
C PRO A 426 23.03 -12.12 1.63
N ALA A 427 23.23 -10.89 1.13
CA ALA A 427 22.85 -9.67 1.83
C ALA A 427 21.33 -9.58 2.11
N GLY A 428 20.51 -10.23 1.28
CA GLY A 428 19.06 -10.31 1.37
C GLY A 428 18.34 -9.05 0.90
N TRP A 429 18.72 -7.90 1.44
CA TRP A 429 18.03 -6.62 1.27
C TRP A 429 18.93 -5.58 0.61
N LEU A 430 18.35 -4.67 -0.18
CA LEU A 430 19.07 -3.64 -0.92
C LEU A 430 18.77 -2.25 -0.36
N LYS A 431 19.81 -1.41 -0.22
CA LYS A 431 19.64 0.01 0.15
C LYS A 431 18.83 0.73 -0.93
N TRP A 432 17.98 1.68 -0.53
CA TRP A 432 17.36 2.61 -1.50
C TRP A 432 18.39 3.64 -1.98
N LYS A 433 18.96 4.40 -1.03
CA LYS A 433 20.04 5.36 -1.25
C LYS A 433 20.79 5.62 0.06
N ASP A 434 22.13 5.62 0.01
CA ASP A 434 23.00 5.90 1.15
C ASP A 434 22.56 5.15 2.43
N ASP A 435 22.29 5.87 3.53
CA ASP A 435 21.78 5.33 4.79
C ASP A 435 20.31 5.66 5.04
N PHE A 436 19.57 6.08 4.01
CA PHE A 436 18.13 6.35 4.11
C PHE A 436 17.36 5.12 4.63
N ALA A 437 16.47 5.36 5.60
CA ALA A 437 15.56 4.39 6.21
C ALA A 437 16.21 3.23 7.00
N LEU A 438 17.54 3.04 6.98
CA LEU A 438 18.18 1.84 7.53
C LEU A 438 17.98 1.67 9.04
N GLU A 439 17.77 2.77 9.77
CA GLU A 439 17.49 2.78 11.21
C GLU A 439 16.01 2.59 11.55
N THR A 440 15.11 3.00 10.65
CA THR A 440 13.67 3.15 10.91
C THR A 440 12.79 2.11 10.21
N LEU A 441 13.30 1.45 9.17
CA LEU A 441 12.63 0.35 8.48
C LEU A 441 12.46 -0.87 9.42
N TYR A 442 11.55 -1.77 9.05
CA TYR A 442 11.40 -3.08 9.70
C TYR A 442 11.38 -4.17 8.62
N TYR A 443 12.51 -4.86 8.44
CA TYR A 443 12.65 -6.00 7.54
C TYR A 443 12.86 -7.29 8.32
N GLY A 444 11.82 -8.12 8.37
CA GLY A 444 11.76 -9.32 9.19
C GLY A 444 11.86 -10.61 8.38
N GLU A 445 12.65 -11.57 8.86
CA GLU A 445 12.67 -12.95 8.34
C GLU A 445 12.41 -13.94 9.48
N TYR A 446 11.48 -14.88 9.30
CA TYR A 446 11.10 -15.90 10.30
C TYR A 446 10.94 -17.29 9.69
N MET A 447 11.71 -18.28 10.17
CA MET A 447 11.58 -19.70 9.78
C MET A 447 11.50 -19.96 8.26
N ASN A 448 12.24 -19.18 7.46
CA ASN A 448 12.33 -19.41 6.02
C ASN A 448 13.27 -20.59 5.71
N GLU A 449 12.96 -21.31 4.63
CA GLU A 449 13.74 -22.47 4.16
C GLU A 449 14.26 -22.25 2.73
N GLY A 450 15.08 -23.16 2.25
CA GLY A 450 15.69 -23.09 0.92
C GLY A 450 17.08 -22.44 0.91
N PRO A 451 17.81 -22.55 -0.20
CA PRO A 451 19.21 -22.13 -0.29
C PRO A 451 19.43 -20.62 -0.09
N GLY A 452 18.44 -19.77 -0.39
CA GLY A 452 18.52 -18.33 -0.18
C GLY A 452 18.12 -17.85 1.22
N SER A 453 17.66 -18.75 2.11
CA SER A 453 17.18 -18.37 3.45
C SER A 453 18.27 -18.21 4.51
N ASN A 454 19.53 -18.53 4.18
CA ASN A 454 20.63 -18.38 5.13
C ASN A 454 20.87 -16.90 5.48
N MET A 455 20.63 -16.57 6.75
CA MET A 455 20.74 -15.21 7.25
C MET A 455 22.12 -14.81 7.80
N THR A 456 23.16 -15.66 7.72
CA THR A 456 24.49 -15.38 8.31
C THR A 456 25.15 -14.13 7.73
N ASN A 457 24.96 -13.88 6.42
CA ASN A 457 25.58 -12.77 5.69
C ASN A 457 24.59 -11.65 5.35
N ARG A 458 23.42 -11.62 6.01
CA ARG A 458 22.45 -10.54 5.83
C ARG A 458 23.05 -9.20 6.24
N VAL A 459 22.50 -8.14 5.68
CA VAL A 459 22.80 -6.76 6.06
C VAL A 459 22.70 -6.56 7.58
N GLN A 460 23.55 -5.69 8.13
CA GLN A 460 23.62 -5.40 9.57
C GLN A 460 22.89 -4.09 9.93
N TRP A 461 21.82 -3.77 9.21
CA TRP A 461 21.05 -2.55 9.45
C TRP A 461 20.26 -2.64 10.75
N PRO A 462 20.13 -1.57 11.55
CA PRO A 462 19.32 -1.61 12.78
C PRO A 462 17.86 -2.03 12.54
N GLY A 463 17.29 -1.67 11.39
CA GLY A 463 15.94 -2.04 10.97
C GLY A 463 15.78 -3.47 10.45
N PHE A 464 16.87 -4.20 10.18
CA PHE A 464 16.78 -5.63 9.85
C PHE A 464 16.58 -6.45 11.13
N LYS A 465 15.60 -7.37 11.10
CA LYS A 465 15.20 -8.20 12.23
C LYS A 465 15.22 -9.68 11.85
N ARG A 466 16.06 -10.44 12.54
CA ARG A 466 15.90 -11.89 12.67
C ARG A 466 14.81 -12.11 13.71
N ILE A 467 13.62 -12.49 13.27
CA ILE A 467 12.52 -12.76 14.21
C ILE A 467 12.80 -14.12 14.86
N GLU A 468 12.86 -14.16 16.18
CA GLU A 468 13.21 -15.38 16.93
C GLU A 468 11.99 -16.04 17.59
N THR A 469 10.92 -15.27 17.84
CA THR A 469 9.74 -15.74 18.58
C THR A 469 8.52 -15.88 17.67
N ALA A 470 7.66 -16.86 17.98
CA ALA A 470 6.41 -17.03 17.25
C ALA A 470 5.46 -15.85 17.53
N GLU A 471 5.49 -15.29 18.74
CA GLU A 471 4.63 -14.20 19.17
C GLU A 471 4.85 -12.92 18.35
N GLU A 472 6.11 -12.58 18.04
CA GLU A 472 6.44 -11.44 17.17
C GLU A 472 6.03 -11.73 15.73
N ALA A 473 6.32 -12.93 15.22
CA ALA A 473 5.98 -13.33 13.86
C ALA A 473 4.45 -13.33 13.62
N THR A 474 3.67 -13.81 14.58
CA THR A 474 2.20 -13.88 14.50
C THR A 474 1.54 -12.51 14.34
N GLN A 475 2.17 -11.41 14.77
CA GLN A 475 1.65 -10.05 14.55
C GLN A 475 1.53 -9.70 13.06
N PHE A 476 2.27 -10.40 12.20
CA PHE A 476 2.25 -10.23 10.74
C PHE A 476 1.43 -11.31 10.02
N SER A 477 0.69 -12.16 10.75
CA SER A 477 -0.21 -13.17 10.19
C SER A 477 -1.58 -12.58 9.81
N VAL A 478 -2.42 -13.38 9.15
CA VAL A 478 -3.69 -12.93 8.56
C VAL A 478 -4.64 -12.34 9.61
N GLY A 479 -4.73 -12.94 10.80
CA GLY A 479 -5.58 -12.46 11.88
C GLY A 479 -5.16 -11.06 12.36
N PRO A 480 -4.00 -10.91 13.02
CA PRO A 480 -3.60 -9.63 13.61
C PRO A 480 -3.29 -8.52 12.61
N PHE A 481 -2.73 -8.85 11.44
CA PHE A 481 -2.19 -7.85 10.52
C PHE A 481 -3.23 -7.18 9.62
N ILE A 482 -4.23 -7.95 9.19
CA ILE A 482 -5.30 -7.51 8.29
C ILE A 482 -6.71 -7.82 8.80
N GLU A 483 -6.84 -8.19 10.08
CA GLU A 483 -8.11 -8.57 10.72
C GLU A 483 -8.88 -9.63 9.91
N GLY A 484 -8.15 -10.58 9.32
CA GLY A 484 -8.70 -11.49 8.31
C GLY A 484 -9.91 -12.30 8.79
N ASN A 485 -9.97 -12.62 10.09
CA ASN A 485 -11.12 -13.29 10.70
C ASN A 485 -12.43 -12.51 10.56
N LYS A 486 -12.38 -11.17 10.52
CA LYS A 486 -13.57 -10.31 10.42
C LYS A 486 -14.20 -10.31 9.02
N TRP A 487 -13.41 -10.57 7.97
CA TRP A 487 -13.89 -10.35 6.60
C TRP A 487 -13.58 -11.49 5.62
N LEU A 488 -12.46 -12.21 5.75
CA LEU A 488 -12.08 -13.27 4.79
C LEU A 488 -13.04 -14.46 4.81
N ASN A 489 -13.62 -14.79 5.97
CA ASN A 489 -14.66 -15.84 6.06
C ASN A 489 -15.79 -15.62 5.06
N SER A 490 -16.17 -14.35 4.85
CA SER A 490 -17.24 -13.99 3.91
C SER A 490 -16.84 -14.17 2.45
N THR A 491 -15.54 -14.15 2.14
CA THR A 491 -15.03 -14.29 0.77
C THR A 491 -14.97 -15.73 0.30
N GLY A 492 -15.19 -16.74 1.15
CA GLY A 492 -15.04 -18.16 0.76
C GLY A 492 -13.65 -18.58 0.29
N ILE A 493 -12.67 -17.67 0.25
CA ILE A 493 -11.28 -17.94 -0.11
C ILE A 493 -10.60 -18.65 1.08
N PRO A 494 -9.86 -19.75 0.85
CA PRO A 494 -9.16 -20.43 1.93
C PRO A 494 -8.06 -19.53 2.51
N PHE A 495 -7.99 -19.45 3.83
CA PHE A 495 -6.92 -18.75 4.53
C PHE A 495 -6.56 -19.47 5.82
N THR A 496 -5.30 -19.37 6.21
CA THR A 496 -4.84 -19.72 7.56
C THR A 496 -4.70 -18.43 8.35
N ILE A 497 -5.36 -18.33 9.50
CA ILE A 497 -5.39 -17.11 10.32
C ILE A 497 -4.03 -16.79 10.93
N ASP A 498 -3.35 -17.80 11.49
CA ASP A 498 -2.06 -17.69 12.17
C ASP A 498 -0.94 -18.40 11.37
N LEU A 499 0.27 -18.43 11.93
CA LEU A 499 1.48 -18.97 11.29
C LEU A 499 1.59 -20.48 11.28
#